data_AF-A0A8U0PAG2-F1
#
_entry.id   AF-A0A8U0PAG2-F1
#
_cell.length_a   1.000
_cell.length_b   1.000
_cell.length_c   1.000
_cell.angle_alpha   90.00
_cell.angle_beta   90.00
_cell.angle_gamma   90.00
#
_symmetry.space_group_name_H-M   'P 1'
#
loop_
_entity.id
_entity.type
_entity.pdbx_description
1 polymer ?
#
loop_
_entity_poly.entity_id
_entity_poly.type
_entity_poly.pdbx_seq_one_letter_code
_entity_poly.pdbx_strand_id
1 'polypeptide(L)'
;MCSIESIMERDIGTIYAIKALGYTSSVCVRRCRCDELPCPLLTWLASELRAVCSELQDRKTGVVLVGELRTLLTELLCPYAALTTNPLSPPLLNKVTEFMVSELQAARILQHKELHPEDEKSEGKSEKEQRAEDPSIVDTKNWCKEYEDGQEMEQGDRKEETERELALLLQTLNMDESSRLTDVCHQVKSRLAILPCGDVTEPLLDTNLNSEQWRHVQKINQALLEDYHCRRQMMIKRFQVTLQSFAWGEKEKERSEVLASIPPLSSLPLVSQVSMSLLLAARKDQSYILPVKAGESTEVYKVLMGSVPDRGGRPGEIEAPMPMWEGRREGGGRGRGGGRGGPRGGGGQKRQNFSGKKRNKRE
;
A
#
# COMPACT_ATOMS: atom_id res chain seq x y z
N MET A 1 11.13 18.81 35.40
CA MET A 1 11.84 18.12 34.30
C MET A 1 11.25 16.73 34.18
N CYS A 2 10.16 16.58 33.41
CA CYS A 2 9.62 15.27 33.08
C CYS A 2 10.47 14.71 31.94
N SER A 3 11.26 13.69 32.22
CA SER A 3 11.93 12.90 31.20
C SER A 3 10.86 12.28 30.31
N ILE A 4 10.87 12.66 29.04
CA ILE A 4 10.13 11.98 27.98
C ILE A 4 10.81 10.61 27.83
N GLU A 5 10.36 9.61 28.59
CA GLU A 5 10.60 8.22 28.21
C GLU A 5 9.91 8.01 26.88
N SER A 6 10.69 7.97 25.81
CA SER A 6 10.24 7.56 24.48
C SER A 6 9.39 6.29 24.61
N ILE A 7 8.08 6.45 24.39
CA ILE A 7 7.11 5.36 24.43
C ILE A 7 7.37 4.49 23.20
N MET A 8 8.07 3.38 23.38
CA MET A 8 8.42 2.47 22.29
C MET A 8 7.33 1.41 22.11
N GLU A 9 6.47 1.61 21.11
CA GLU A 9 5.48 0.64 20.64
C GLU A 9 6.13 -0.38 19.69
N ARG A 10 5.50 -1.55 19.51
CA ARG A 10 5.93 -2.54 18.51
C ARG A 10 5.57 -2.09 17.10
N ASP A 11 6.38 -2.51 16.13
CA ASP A 11 6.10 -2.26 14.72
C ASP A 11 4.74 -2.86 14.29
N ILE A 12 4.05 -2.14 13.39
CA ILE A 12 2.71 -2.48 12.90
C ILE A 12 2.72 -3.85 12.19
N GLY A 13 3.78 -4.16 11.43
CA GLY A 13 3.92 -5.44 10.75
C GLY A 13 4.05 -6.59 11.75
N THR A 14 4.77 -6.37 12.85
CA THR A 14 4.90 -7.37 13.93
C THR A 14 3.57 -7.62 14.63
N ILE A 15 2.81 -6.56 14.91
CA ILE A 15 1.47 -6.66 15.51
C ILE A 15 0.54 -7.50 14.64
N TYR A 16 0.57 -7.27 13.32
CA TYR A 16 -0.22 -8.03 12.35
C TYR A 16 0.18 -9.50 12.33
N ALA A 17 1.48 -9.77 12.21
CA ALA A 17 2.01 -11.13 12.17
C ALA A 17 1.63 -11.94 13.42
N ILE A 18 1.69 -11.35 14.62
CA ILE A 18 1.25 -12.01 15.87
C ILE A 18 -0.21 -12.47 15.78
N LYS A 19 -1.11 -11.62 15.25
CA LYS A 19 -2.53 -11.97 15.10
C LYS A 19 -2.76 -13.01 14.01
N ALA A 20 -2.09 -12.87 12.87
CA ALA A 20 -2.17 -13.83 11.77
C ALA A 20 -1.68 -15.23 12.19
N LEU A 21 -0.69 -15.28 13.09
CA LEU A 21 -0.21 -16.53 13.69
C LEU A 21 -1.22 -17.18 14.67
N GLY A 22 -2.30 -16.49 15.03
CA GLY A 22 -3.40 -17.03 15.83
C GLY A 22 -3.36 -16.71 17.32
N TYR A 23 -2.59 -15.70 17.75
CA TYR A 23 -2.60 -15.30 19.15
C TYR A 23 -3.97 -14.70 19.53
N THR A 24 -4.66 -15.34 20.47
CA THR A 24 -6.06 -15.01 20.81
C THR A 24 -6.20 -13.87 21.82
N SER A 25 -5.13 -13.54 22.55
CA SER A 25 -5.14 -12.50 23.57
C SER A 25 -4.73 -11.14 23.00
N SER A 26 -5.28 -10.05 23.53
CA SER A 26 -4.84 -8.69 23.22
C SER A 26 -3.66 -8.24 24.11
N VAL A 27 -3.34 -9.01 25.15
CA VAL A 27 -2.33 -8.67 26.15
C VAL A 27 -0.94 -8.78 25.54
N CYS A 28 -0.12 -7.76 25.78
CA CYS A 28 1.26 -7.65 25.32
C CYS A 28 1.46 -7.59 23.80
N VAL A 29 0.41 -7.39 22.99
CA VAL A 29 0.53 -7.30 21.52
C VAL A 29 1.21 -5.99 21.10
N ARG A 30 0.60 -4.83 21.39
CA ARG A 30 1.17 -3.52 21.01
C ARG A 30 2.37 -3.12 21.86
N ARG A 31 2.29 -3.36 23.17
CA ARG A 31 3.34 -3.05 24.15
C ARG A 31 3.30 -4.05 25.29
N CYS A 32 4.46 -4.44 25.80
CA CYS A 32 4.55 -5.22 27.03
C CYS A 32 4.58 -4.31 28.27
N ARG A 33 3.74 -4.61 29.26
CA ARG A 33 3.70 -3.92 30.57
C ARG A 33 3.78 -4.91 31.74
N CYS A 34 4.28 -6.12 31.51
CA CYS A 34 4.41 -7.12 32.55
C CYS A 34 5.64 -6.83 33.41
N ASP A 35 5.46 -6.89 34.73
CA ASP A 35 6.55 -6.74 35.71
C ASP A 35 7.45 -7.99 35.73
N GLU A 36 6.89 -9.15 35.40
CA GLU A 36 7.60 -10.42 35.27
C GLU A 36 7.61 -10.87 33.79
N LEU A 37 8.79 -11.25 33.32
CA LEU A 37 9.01 -11.83 31.99
C LEU A 37 9.28 -13.34 32.12
N PRO A 38 9.06 -14.15 31.06
CA PRO A 38 8.44 -13.78 29.79
C PRO A 38 6.95 -13.48 29.95
N CYS A 39 6.48 -12.50 29.17
CA CYS A 39 5.08 -12.12 29.17
C CYS A 39 4.22 -13.15 28.42
N PRO A 40 2.88 -13.12 28.57
CA PRO A 40 1.98 -14.10 27.96
C PRO A 40 2.19 -14.31 26.45
N LEU A 41 2.50 -13.23 25.72
CA LEU A 41 2.80 -13.29 24.29
C LEU A 41 4.07 -14.11 24.00
N LEU A 42 5.15 -13.86 24.75
CA LEU A 42 6.41 -14.59 24.56
C LEU A 42 6.29 -16.04 25.00
N THR A 43 5.54 -16.30 26.08
CA THR A 43 5.23 -17.67 26.51
C THR A 43 4.47 -18.42 25.42
N TRP A 44 3.49 -17.77 24.78
CA TRP A 44 2.75 -18.35 23.67
C TRP A 44 3.62 -18.59 22.44
N LEU A 45 4.40 -17.60 21.98
CA LEU A 45 5.31 -17.75 20.85
C LEU A 45 6.32 -18.90 21.09
N ALA A 46 6.85 -19.01 22.30
CA ALA A 46 7.74 -20.09 22.69
C ALA A 46 7.04 -21.47 22.63
N SER A 47 5.77 -21.57 23.05
CA SER A 47 5.02 -22.82 22.95
C SER A 47 4.71 -23.22 21.51
N GLU A 48 4.36 -22.26 20.66
CA GLU A 48 4.07 -22.51 19.24
C GLU A 48 5.34 -22.96 18.50
N LEU A 49 6.47 -22.30 18.75
CA LEU A 49 7.76 -22.70 18.16
C LEU A 49 8.16 -24.12 18.56
N ARG A 50 7.98 -24.50 19.84
CA ARG A 50 8.24 -25.89 20.28
C ARG A 50 7.25 -26.91 19.72
N ALA A 51 6.03 -26.48 19.37
CA ALA A 51 5.04 -27.36 18.76
C ALA A 51 5.34 -27.64 17.29
N VAL A 52 5.84 -26.63 16.56
CA VAL A 52 6.18 -26.75 15.13
C VAL A 52 7.58 -27.36 14.94
N CYS A 53 8.55 -27.05 15.81
CA CYS A 53 9.90 -27.58 15.75
C CYS A 53 10.09 -28.73 16.74
N SER A 54 10.02 -29.98 16.25
CA SER A 54 10.23 -31.18 17.08
C SER A 54 11.62 -31.27 17.72
N GLU A 55 12.61 -30.57 17.16
CA GLU A 55 13.99 -30.52 17.66
C GLU A 55 14.14 -29.69 18.95
N LEU A 56 13.18 -28.82 19.26
CA LEU A 56 13.16 -27.94 20.45
C LEU A 56 12.32 -28.52 21.61
N GLN A 57 11.90 -29.79 21.51
CA GLN A 57 11.05 -30.42 22.52
C GLN A 57 11.82 -30.75 23.80
N ASP A 58 11.77 -29.82 24.76
CA ASP A 58 11.87 -30.17 26.17
C ASP A 58 10.48 -30.54 26.71
N ARG A 59 10.35 -31.70 27.37
CA ARG A 59 9.09 -32.34 27.80
C ARG A 59 8.28 -31.57 28.87
N LYS A 60 8.48 -30.26 29.05
CA LYS A 60 7.81 -29.43 30.06
C LYS A 60 6.78 -28.50 29.42
N THR A 61 5.53 -28.96 29.37
CA THR A 61 4.36 -28.12 29.11
C THR A 61 4.08 -27.25 30.34
N GLY A 62 4.70 -26.08 30.42
CA GLY A 62 4.55 -25.14 31.54
C GLY A 62 4.86 -23.70 31.16
N VAL A 63 4.73 -22.79 32.14
CA VAL A 63 5.09 -21.37 32.00
C VAL A 63 6.58 -21.28 31.70
N VAL A 64 6.92 -20.75 30.53
CA VAL A 64 8.31 -20.52 30.12
C VAL A 64 8.94 -19.54 31.10
N LEU A 65 10.09 -19.88 31.66
CA LEU A 65 10.86 -18.94 32.50
C LEU A 65 11.86 -18.14 31.66
N VAL A 66 12.37 -17.01 32.16
CA VAL A 66 13.34 -16.18 31.42
C VAL A 66 14.58 -16.98 31.01
N GLY A 67 15.04 -17.90 31.87
CA GLY A 67 16.15 -18.80 31.55
C GLY A 67 15.83 -19.71 30.36
N GLU A 68 14.64 -20.28 30.32
CA GLU A 68 14.18 -21.15 29.23
C GLU A 68 13.91 -20.39 27.94
N LEU A 69 13.48 -19.13 28.03
CA LEU A 69 13.40 -18.25 26.87
C LEU A 69 14.79 -18.00 26.29
N ARG A 70 15.79 -17.77 27.13
CA ARG A 70 17.17 -17.54 26.69
C ARG A 70 17.79 -18.78 26.06
N THR A 71 17.54 -19.98 26.60
CA THR A 71 18.02 -21.23 25.99
C THR A 71 17.36 -21.46 24.63
N LEU A 72 16.04 -21.23 24.52
CA LEU A 72 15.32 -21.33 23.26
C LEU A 72 15.86 -20.34 22.22
N LEU A 73 16.16 -19.09 22.61
CA LEU A 73 16.77 -18.12 21.70
C LEU A 73 18.18 -18.53 21.27
N THR A 74 18.97 -19.19 22.11
CA THR A 74 20.28 -19.73 21.72
C THR A 74 20.18 -20.92 20.77
N GLU A 75 19.21 -21.81 20.98
CA GLU A 75 18.95 -22.96 20.10
C GLU A 75 18.47 -22.53 18.73
N LEU A 76 17.64 -21.48 18.66
CA LEU A 76 17.23 -20.81 17.42
C LEU A 76 18.34 -19.95 16.78
N LEU A 77 19.57 -19.98 17.32
CA LEU A 77 20.72 -19.22 16.83
C LEU A 77 20.45 -17.72 16.69
N CYS A 78 19.72 -17.15 17.66
CA CYS A 78 19.34 -15.74 17.62
C CYS A 78 20.57 -14.81 17.48
N PRO A 79 20.60 -13.92 16.48
CA PRO A 79 21.80 -13.16 16.10
C PRO A 79 22.19 -12.08 17.12
N TYR A 80 21.36 -11.84 18.13
CA TYR A 80 21.55 -10.78 19.09
C TYR A 80 22.08 -11.33 20.42
N ALA A 81 23.41 -11.38 20.57
CA ALA A 81 24.08 -11.83 21.80
C ALA A 81 23.69 -11.03 23.06
N ALA A 82 23.17 -9.80 22.90
CA ALA A 82 22.64 -9.00 23.99
C ALA A 82 21.33 -9.56 24.58
N LEU A 83 20.55 -10.34 23.81
CA LEU A 83 19.26 -10.93 24.22
C LEU A 83 19.43 -12.10 25.18
N THR A 84 20.58 -12.76 25.14
CA THR A 84 20.86 -13.97 25.90
C THR A 84 21.52 -13.68 27.25
N THR A 85 22.02 -12.46 27.45
CA THR A 85 22.88 -12.09 28.61
C THR A 85 22.31 -10.94 29.44
N ASN A 86 21.76 -9.89 28.82
CA ASN A 86 21.31 -8.67 29.51
C ASN A 86 19.85 -8.74 30.01
N PRO A 87 19.46 -7.91 31.01
CA PRO A 87 18.05 -7.76 31.36
C PRO A 87 17.25 -7.29 30.14
N LEU A 88 16.07 -7.89 29.95
CA LEU A 88 15.19 -7.64 28.80
C LEU A 88 14.53 -6.26 28.90
N SER A 89 15.27 -5.22 28.49
CA SER A 89 14.72 -3.86 28.39
C SER A 89 13.65 -3.77 27.30
N PRO A 90 12.73 -2.78 27.34
CA PRO A 90 11.68 -2.61 26.32
C PRO A 90 12.15 -2.66 24.85
N PRO A 91 13.24 -1.97 24.42
CA PRO A 91 13.74 -2.09 23.04
C PRO A 91 14.20 -3.51 22.70
N LEU A 92 14.76 -4.19 23.69
CA LEU A 92 15.31 -5.53 23.56
C LEU A 92 14.17 -6.55 23.40
N LEU A 93 13.09 -6.34 24.14
CA LEU A 93 11.88 -7.16 24.10
C LEU A 93 11.15 -7.08 22.74
N ASN A 94 11.12 -5.90 22.11
CA ASN A 94 10.53 -5.74 20.78
C ASN A 94 11.31 -6.58 19.75
N LYS A 95 12.64 -6.49 19.76
CA LYS A 95 13.51 -7.31 18.89
C LYS A 95 13.37 -8.81 19.13
N VAL A 96 13.25 -9.25 20.39
CA VAL A 96 12.95 -10.66 20.72
C VAL A 96 11.63 -11.09 20.10
N THR A 97 10.60 -10.26 20.24
CA THR A 97 9.26 -10.56 19.72
C THR A 97 9.29 -10.66 18.19
N GLU A 98 9.91 -9.69 17.52
CA GLU A 98 10.11 -9.68 16.06
C GLU A 98 10.82 -10.93 15.56
N PHE A 99 11.93 -11.30 16.21
CA PHE A 99 12.69 -12.49 15.87
C PHE A 99 11.85 -13.77 16.01
N MET A 100 11.20 -13.97 17.17
CA MET A 100 10.41 -15.18 17.41
C MET A 100 9.19 -15.29 16.47
N VAL A 101 8.58 -14.16 16.10
CA VAL A 101 7.49 -14.11 15.11
C VAL A 101 8.00 -14.54 13.73
N SER A 102 9.16 -14.01 13.31
CA SER A 102 9.81 -14.39 12.04
C SER A 102 10.14 -15.89 12.00
N GLU A 103 10.76 -16.42 13.07
CA GLU A 103 11.10 -17.85 13.15
C GLU A 103 9.85 -18.74 13.12
N LEU A 104 8.77 -18.32 13.78
CA LEU A 104 7.53 -19.10 13.78
C LEU A 104 6.84 -19.10 12.41
N GLN A 105 6.86 -17.97 11.71
CA GLN A 105 6.38 -17.90 10.33
C GLN A 105 7.21 -18.80 9.42
N ALA A 106 8.54 -18.73 9.51
CA ALA A 106 9.45 -19.58 8.73
C ALA A 106 9.20 -21.06 9.00
N ALA A 107 9.09 -21.46 10.26
CA ALA A 107 8.82 -22.85 10.66
C ALA A 107 7.48 -23.37 10.10
N ARG A 108 6.41 -22.55 10.15
CA ARG A 108 5.10 -22.93 9.58
C ARG A 108 5.14 -23.02 8.05
N ILE A 109 5.88 -22.16 7.38
CA ILE A 109 6.07 -22.22 5.92
C ILE A 109 6.78 -23.53 5.54
N LEU A 110 7.87 -23.88 6.25
CA LEU A 110 8.60 -25.13 6.02
C LEU A 110 7.70 -26.35 6.25
N GLN A 111 6.97 -26.37 7.37
CA GLN A 111 6.00 -27.44 7.66
C GLN A 111 4.91 -27.56 6.58
N HIS A 112 4.39 -26.44 6.07
CA HIS A 112 3.42 -26.45 4.98
C HIS A 112 4.02 -27.05 3.70
N LYS A 113 5.26 -26.68 3.34
CA LYS A 113 5.96 -27.23 2.18
C LYS A 113 6.17 -28.74 2.29
N GLU A 114 6.53 -29.24 3.46
CA GLU A 114 6.69 -30.69 3.70
C GLU A 114 5.38 -31.46 3.55
N LEU A 115 4.25 -30.86 3.97
CA LEU A 115 2.91 -31.46 3.84
C LEU A 115 2.33 -31.33 2.42
N HIS A 116 2.80 -30.37 1.63
CA HIS A 116 2.29 -30.07 0.28
C HIS A 116 3.40 -30.04 -0.78
N PRO A 117 4.07 -31.19 -1.06
CA PRO A 117 5.19 -31.26 -2.01
C PRO A 117 4.79 -31.10 -3.49
N GLU A 118 3.49 -31.08 -3.81
CA GLU A 118 2.99 -30.87 -5.18
C GLU A 118 2.96 -29.39 -5.59
N ASP A 119 2.91 -28.46 -4.62
CA ASP A 119 2.91 -27.01 -4.90
C ASP A 119 4.27 -26.54 -5.46
N GLU A 120 5.38 -27.19 -5.07
CA GLU A 120 6.71 -26.92 -5.64
C GLU A 120 6.84 -27.34 -7.12
N LYS A 121 6.09 -28.35 -7.57
CA LYS A 121 6.20 -28.84 -8.96
C LYS A 121 5.48 -27.94 -9.98
N SER A 122 4.56 -27.08 -9.54
CA SER A 122 3.93 -26.09 -10.41
C SER A 122 4.78 -24.85 -10.70
N GLU A 123 5.86 -24.60 -9.95
CA GLU A 123 6.75 -23.44 -10.15
C GLU A 123 7.82 -23.66 -11.23
N GLY A 124 7.73 -24.75 -11.98
CA GLY A 124 8.65 -25.10 -13.06
C GLY A 124 8.24 -24.56 -14.43
N LYS A 125 8.00 -23.25 -14.59
CA LYS A 125 8.16 -22.45 -15.83
C LYS A 125 7.54 -21.06 -15.69
N SER A 126 8.40 -20.06 -15.53
CA SER A 126 8.19 -18.69 -16.03
C SER A 126 6.82 -18.07 -15.67
N GLU A 127 6.58 -17.81 -14.39
CA GLU A 127 5.77 -16.65 -14.05
C GLU A 127 6.72 -15.49 -13.80
N LYS A 128 6.65 -14.52 -14.72
CA LYS A 128 7.21 -13.19 -14.50
C LYS A 128 6.83 -12.78 -13.10
N GLU A 129 7.80 -12.25 -12.36
CA GLU A 129 7.63 -11.52 -11.11
C GLU A 129 6.63 -10.37 -11.34
N GLN A 130 5.35 -10.71 -11.37
CA GLN A 130 4.27 -9.78 -11.19
C GLN A 130 4.38 -9.44 -9.73
N ARG A 131 4.52 -8.15 -9.42
CA ARG A 131 4.15 -7.64 -8.10
C ARG A 131 2.69 -8.04 -7.88
N ALA A 132 2.46 -9.22 -7.34
CA ALA A 132 1.29 -9.45 -6.52
C ALA A 132 1.46 -8.47 -5.37
N GLU A 133 0.54 -7.52 -5.24
CA GLU A 133 0.44 -6.77 -4.00
C GLU A 133 0.22 -7.80 -2.90
N ASP A 134 1.20 -7.91 -2.01
CA ASP A 134 1.15 -8.78 -0.86
C ASP A 134 -0.16 -8.44 -0.09
N PRO A 135 -1.14 -9.36 -0.02
CA PRO A 135 -2.42 -9.09 0.63
C PRO A 135 -2.23 -8.61 2.08
N SER A 136 -1.11 -8.98 2.69
CA SER A 136 -0.71 -8.53 4.03
C SER A 136 -0.49 -7.01 4.13
N ILE A 137 -0.11 -6.31 3.04
CA ILE A 137 0.11 -4.84 3.01
C ILE A 137 -1.22 -4.08 2.92
N VAL A 138 -2.19 -4.63 2.18
CA VAL A 138 -3.54 -4.07 2.09
C VAL A 138 -4.31 -4.34 3.40
N ASP A 139 -4.14 -5.55 3.97
CA ASP A 139 -4.74 -5.92 5.25
C ASP A 139 -4.09 -5.22 6.46
N THR A 140 -2.79 -4.90 6.44
CA THR A 140 -2.20 -4.06 7.52
C THR A 140 -2.77 -2.64 7.54
N LYS A 141 -3.06 -2.05 6.37
CA LYS A 141 -3.73 -0.74 6.28
C LYS A 141 -5.20 -0.79 6.71
N ASN A 142 -5.92 -1.83 6.31
CA ASN A 142 -7.33 -2.01 6.67
C ASN A 142 -7.51 -2.41 8.15
N TRP A 143 -6.61 -3.19 8.73
CA TRP A 143 -6.72 -3.68 10.11
C TRP A 143 -6.42 -2.62 11.17
N CYS A 144 -5.58 -1.62 10.87
CA CYS A 144 -5.39 -0.47 11.77
C CYS A 144 -6.72 0.25 12.06
N LYS A 145 -7.73 0.14 11.18
CA LYS A 145 -9.05 0.75 11.36
C LYS A 145 -10.08 -0.09 12.10
N GLU A 146 -9.98 -1.42 12.09
CA GLU A 146 -11.09 -2.27 12.57
C GLU A 146 -11.09 -2.53 14.09
N TYR A 147 -10.03 -2.16 14.81
CA TYR A 147 -10.00 -2.21 16.29
C TYR A 147 -9.43 -0.93 16.91
N GLU A 148 -9.74 0.22 16.31
CA GLU A 148 -9.72 1.48 17.02
C GLU A 148 -11.10 1.68 17.66
N ASP A 149 -11.16 1.51 18.98
CA ASP A 149 -12.15 2.24 19.78
C ASP A 149 -11.80 3.72 19.63
N GLY A 150 -12.28 4.30 18.52
CA GLY A 150 -11.86 5.56 17.93
C GLY A 150 -12.43 6.76 18.66
N GLN A 151 -12.06 6.94 19.94
CA GLN A 151 -12.49 8.12 20.69
C GLN A 151 -11.34 9.07 21.04
N GLU A 152 -10.11 8.61 21.27
CA GLU A 152 -9.09 9.51 21.85
C GLU A 152 -8.12 10.14 20.83
N MET A 153 -7.64 9.40 19.82
CA MET A 153 -6.57 9.90 18.94
C MET A 153 -7.08 10.82 17.80
N GLU A 154 -8.28 10.58 17.27
CA GLU A 154 -8.89 11.47 16.25
C GLU A 154 -9.49 12.76 16.85
N GLN A 155 -9.79 12.82 18.14
CA GLN A 155 -10.40 14.02 18.74
C GLN A 155 -9.41 15.17 18.93
N GLY A 156 -8.13 14.87 19.21
CA GLY A 156 -7.08 15.88 19.37
C GLY A 156 -6.78 16.64 18.06
N ASP A 157 -6.53 15.90 16.98
CA ASP A 157 -6.16 16.48 15.68
C ASP A 157 -7.30 17.31 15.06
N ARG A 158 -8.54 16.80 15.14
CA ARG A 158 -9.73 17.53 14.67
C ARG A 158 -9.99 18.81 15.45
N LYS A 159 -9.76 18.80 16.78
CA LYS A 159 -9.98 19.98 17.61
C LYS A 159 -9.00 21.09 17.24
N GLU A 160 -7.71 20.75 17.08
CA GLU A 160 -6.69 21.70 16.64
C GLU A 160 -6.97 22.27 15.25
N GLU A 161 -7.42 21.43 14.30
CA GLU A 161 -7.81 21.90 12.96
C GLU A 161 -8.97 22.88 13.03
N THR A 162 -10.03 22.55 13.78
CA THR A 162 -11.19 23.45 13.95
C THR A 162 -10.85 24.76 14.66
N GLU A 163 -9.94 24.73 15.63
CA GLU A 163 -9.46 25.93 16.33
C GLU A 163 -8.66 26.84 15.39
N ARG A 164 -7.80 26.28 14.54
CA ARG A 164 -7.06 27.03 13.51
C ARG A 164 -8.01 27.68 12.50
N GLU A 165 -9.01 26.95 12.02
CA GLU A 165 -9.99 27.49 11.07
C GLU A 165 -10.86 28.59 11.68
N LEU A 166 -11.28 28.41 12.93
CA LEU A 166 -12.02 29.43 13.65
C LEU A 166 -11.17 30.70 13.84
N ALA A 167 -9.89 30.55 14.19
CA ALA A 167 -8.96 31.66 14.31
C ALA A 167 -8.78 32.41 12.98
N LEU A 168 -8.62 31.68 11.86
CA LEU A 168 -8.56 32.27 10.52
C LEU A 168 -9.85 33.02 10.18
N LEU A 169 -11.02 32.45 10.51
CA LEU A 169 -12.30 33.10 10.28
C LEU A 169 -12.40 34.41 11.10
N LEU A 170 -12.04 34.38 12.38
CA LEU A 170 -12.04 35.58 13.23
C LEU A 170 -11.08 36.65 12.70
N GLN A 171 -9.89 36.25 12.27
CA GLN A 171 -8.93 37.14 11.64
C GLN A 171 -9.50 37.79 10.36
N THR A 172 -10.16 37.01 9.49
CA THR A 172 -10.77 37.55 8.26
C THR A 172 -11.93 38.51 8.52
N LEU A 173 -12.70 38.27 9.58
CA LEU A 173 -13.77 39.17 10.01
C LEU A 173 -13.26 40.39 10.79
N ASN A 174 -11.95 40.43 11.08
CA ASN A 174 -11.27 41.40 11.92
C ASN A 174 -11.88 41.46 13.34
N MET A 175 -12.08 40.29 13.94
CA MET A 175 -12.64 40.09 15.27
C MET A 175 -11.60 39.49 16.22
N ASP A 176 -11.78 39.70 17.52
CA ASP A 176 -10.90 39.15 18.55
C ASP A 176 -11.11 37.64 18.74
N GLU A 177 -10.06 36.91 19.12
CA GLU A 177 -10.09 35.46 19.35
C GLU A 177 -11.05 35.07 20.50
N SER A 178 -11.36 35.99 21.41
CA SER A 178 -12.32 35.77 22.51
C SER A 178 -13.77 36.07 22.14
N SER A 179 -14.05 36.45 20.88
CA SER A 179 -15.40 36.80 20.44
C SER A 179 -16.37 35.62 20.56
N ARG A 180 -17.59 35.90 21.02
CA ARG A 180 -18.64 34.86 21.12
C ARG A 180 -19.10 34.45 19.73
N LEU A 181 -19.33 33.15 19.53
CA LEU A 181 -19.81 32.59 18.25
C LEU A 181 -21.10 33.26 17.73
N THR A 182 -21.97 33.76 18.63
CA THR A 182 -23.17 34.51 18.25
C THR A 182 -22.84 35.80 17.51
N ASP A 183 -21.84 36.53 18.00
CA ASP A 183 -21.43 37.81 17.45
C ASP A 183 -20.73 37.61 16.10
N VAL A 184 -19.93 36.55 16.01
CA VAL A 184 -19.31 36.07 14.77
C VAL A 184 -20.38 35.76 13.72
N CYS A 185 -21.41 34.99 14.08
CA CYS A 185 -22.51 34.67 13.18
C CYS A 185 -23.25 35.93 12.70
N HIS A 186 -23.50 36.89 13.59
CA HIS A 186 -24.11 38.16 13.24
C HIS A 186 -23.25 38.97 12.27
N GLN A 187 -21.94 39.02 12.51
CA GLN A 187 -20.99 39.72 11.65
C GLN A 187 -20.91 39.08 10.25
N VAL A 188 -20.85 37.75 10.17
CA VAL A 188 -20.89 37.02 8.89
C VAL A 188 -22.16 37.38 8.12
N LYS A 189 -23.34 37.30 8.76
CA LYS A 189 -24.62 37.65 8.11
C LYS A 189 -24.65 39.10 7.61
N SER A 190 -24.13 40.04 8.41
CA SER A 190 -24.04 41.46 8.03
C SER A 190 -23.15 41.67 6.79
N ARG A 191 -21.97 41.04 6.78
CA ARG A 191 -21.03 41.11 5.64
C ARG A 191 -21.61 40.48 4.38
N LEU A 192 -22.27 39.32 4.51
CA LEU A 192 -22.94 38.65 3.39
C LEU A 192 -24.03 39.53 2.76
N ALA A 193 -24.75 40.33 3.55
CA ALA A 193 -25.77 41.24 3.04
C ALA A 193 -25.20 42.45 2.26
N ILE A 194 -23.93 42.80 2.45
CA ILE A 194 -23.26 43.94 1.79
C ILE A 194 -22.62 43.52 0.46
N LEU A 195 -22.36 42.22 0.25
CA LEU A 195 -21.70 41.75 -0.96
C LEU A 195 -22.51 42.12 -2.21
N PRO A 196 -21.85 42.62 -3.28
CA PRO A 196 -22.53 42.93 -4.53
C PRO A 196 -23.21 41.66 -5.03
N CYS A 197 -24.54 41.71 -5.14
CA CYS A 197 -25.37 40.59 -5.54
C CYS A 197 -25.08 40.21 -7.00
N GLY A 198 -24.03 39.43 -7.21
CA GLY A 198 -24.00 38.40 -8.25
C GLY A 198 -24.53 37.14 -7.60
N ASP A 199 -25.44 36.43 -8.28
CA ASP A 199 -26.15 35.25 -7.80
C ASP A 199 -25.24 34.35 -6.98
N VAL A 200 -25.31 34.49 -5.66
CA VAL A 200 -24.56 33.62 -4.77
C VAL A 200 -25.24 32.26 -4.89
N THR A 201 -24.57 31.35 -5.57
CA THR A 201 -25.05 30.00 -5.85
C THR A 201 -25.46 29.29 -4.58
N GLU A 202 -26.54 28.51 -4.65
CA GLU A 202 -27.07 27.82 -3.48
C GLU A 202 -26.03 26.90 -2.83
N PRO A 203 -26.10 26.68 -1.50
CA PRO A 203 -25.25 25.72 -0.82
C PRO A 203 -25.36 24.34 -1.48
N LEU A 204 -24.27 23.56 -1.44
CA LEU A 204 -24.31 22.18 -1.92
C LEU A 204 -25.14 21.29 -0.99
N LEU A 205 -25.10 21.59 0.31
CA LEU A 205 -25.82 20.90 1.37
C LEU A 205 -26.81 21.85 2.04
N ASP A 206 -28.09 21.71 1.70
CA ASP A 206 -29.18 22.53 2.25
C ASP A 206 -29.88 21.86 3.47
N THR A 207 -29.53 20.62 3.78
CA THR A 207 -30.19 19.81 4.81
C THR A 207 -29.43 19.79 6.12
N ASN A 208 -30.16 19.98 7.24
CA ASN A 208 -29.60 19.73 8.57
C ASN A 208 -29.43 18.23 8.80
N LEU A 209 -28.21 17.82 9.13
CA LEU A 209 -27.87 16.42 9.38
C LEU A 209 -28.08 16.07 10.86
N ASN A 210 -28.65 14.90 11.13
CA ASN A 210 -28.74 14.33 12.49
C ASN A 210 -27.38 13.77 12.95
N SER A 211 -27.22 13.53 14.25
CA SER A 211 -25.99 12.98 14.87
C SER A 211 -25.51 11.69 14.21
N GLU A 212 -26.42 10.77 13.90
CA GLU A 212 -26.06 9.52 13.20
C GLU A 212 -25.58 9.78 11.76
N GLN A 213 -26.22 10.72 11.05
CA GLN A 213 -25.82 11.07 9.68
C GLN A 213 -24.46 11.76 9.66
N TRP A 214 -24.18 12.65 10.63
CA TRP A 214 -22.86 13.24 10.83
C TRP A 214 -21.77 12.19 11.02
N ARG A 215 -22.07 11.14 11.79
CA ARG A 215 -21.14 10.03 11.98
C ARG A 215 -20.84 9.29 10.66
N HIS A 216 -21.85 9.13 9.81
CA HIS A 216 -21.65 8.54 8.48
C HIS A 216 -20.84 9.44 7.56
N VAL A 217 -21.12 10.75 7.54
CA VAL A 217 -20.36 11.73 6.75
C VAL A 217 -18.90 11.77 7.18
N GLN A 218 -18.62 11.73 8.49
CA GLN A 218 -17.26 11.64 9.01
C GLN A 218 -16.54 10.38 8.55
N LYS A 219 -17.21 9.21 8.59
CA LYS A 219 -16.64 7.95 8.08
C LYS A 219 -16.30 8.04 6.59
N ILE A 220 -17.18 8.62 5.78
CA ILE A 220 -16.94 8.82 4.35
C ILE A 220 -15.74 9.75 4.13
N ASN A 221 -15.70 10.89 4.84
CA ASN A 221 -14.58 11.82 4.73
C ASN A 221 -13.25 11.16 5.09
N GLN A 222 -13.21 10.38 6.17
CA GLN A 222 -12.01 9.66 6.58
C GLN A 222 -11.52 8.68 5.50
N ALA A 223 -12.46 7.91 4.91
CA ALA A 223 -12.12 7.01 3.80
C ALA A 223 -11.57 7.76 2.58
N LEU A 224 -12.17 8.90 2.22
CA LEU A 224 -11.73 9.72 1.09
C LEU A 224 -10.36 10.38 1.34
N LEU A 225 -10.10 10.84 2.57
CA LEU A 225 -8.82 11.43 2.95
C LEU A 225 -7.67 10.42 2.83
N GLU A 226 -7.91 9.18 3.23
CA GLU A 226 -6.92 8.12 3.10
C GLU A 226 -6.65 7.71 1.64
N ASP A 227 -7.71 7.59 0.84
CA ASP A 227 -7.57 7.33 -0.59
C ASP A 227 -6.83 8.48 -1.28
N TYR A 228 -7.18 9.74 -0.97
CA TYR A 228 -6.46 10.91 -1.46
C TYR A 228 -4.99 10.90 -1.05
N HIS A 229 -4.70 10.63 0.22
CA HIS A 229 -3.34 10.52 0.75
C HIS A 229 -2.54 9.43 0.02
N CYS A 230 -3.13 8.25 -0.19
CA CYS A 230 -2.51 7.15 -0.91
C CYS A 230 -2.23 7.52 -2.38
N ARG A 231 -3.21 8.10 -3.08
CA ARG A 231 -3.05 8.56 -4.48
C ARG A 231 -1.99 9.63 -4.61
N ARG A 232 -1.94 10.57 -3.67
CA ARG A 232 -0.95 11.65 -3.66
C ARG A 232 0.45 11.13 -3.41
N GLN A 233 0.63 10.23 -2.44
CA GLN A 233 1.89 9.52 -2.22
C GLN A 233 2.35 8.80 -3.49
N MET A 234 1.44 8.05 -4.13
CA MET A 234 1.73 7.31 -5.35
C MET A 234 2.15 8.24 -6.49
N MET A 235 1.46 9.36 -6.71
CA MET A 235 1.84 10.36 -7.72
C MET A 235 3.20 10.98 -7.44
N ILE A 236 3.48 11.38 -6.19
CA ILE A 236 4.78 11.93 -5.79
C ILE A 236 5.88 10.91 -6.05
N LYS A 237 5.69 9.65 -5.63
CA LYS A 237 6.66 8.57 -5.84
C LYS A 237 6.90 8.30 -7.32
N ARG A 238 5.84 8.23 -8.14
CA ARG A 238 5.95 8.08 -9.59
C ARG A 238 6.74 9.22 -10.22
N PHE A 239 6.47 10.45 -9.82
CA PHE A 239 7.20 11.61 -10.33
C PHE A 239 8.67 11.57 -9.89
N GLN A 240 8.96 11.20 -8.63
CA GLN A 240 10.34 11.02 -8.14
C GLN A 240 11.10 9.97 -8.96
N VAL A 241 10.50 8.80 -9.18
CA VAL A 241 11.12 7.74 -10.00
C VAL A 241 11.30 8.19 -11.45
N THR A 242 10.34 8.93 -12.00
CA THR A 242 10.46 9.51 -13.35
C THR A 242 11.62 10.50 -13.43
N LEU A 243 11.76 11.39 -12.44
CA LEU A 243 12.90 12.30 -12.36
C LEU A 243 14.22 11.54 -12.26
N GLN A 244 14.30 10.52 -11.40
CA GLN A 244 15.49 9.69 -11.25
C GLN A 244 15.85 8.95 -12.55
N SER A 245 14.84 8.51 -13.33
CA SER A 245 15.08 7.84 -14.61
C SER A 245 15.80 8.71 -15.63
N PHE A 246 15.68 10.05 -15.54
CA PHE A 246 16.44 10.95 -16.41
C PHE A 246 17.94 10.94 -16.10
N ALA A 247 18.32 10.63 -14.85
CA ALA A 247 19.72 10.46 -14.46
C ALA A 247 20.33 9.18 -15.04
N TRP A 248 19.53 8.18 -15.42
CA TRP A 248 20.08 6.91 -15.91
C TRP A 248 20.78 7.08 -17.26
N GLY A 249 22.03 6.61 -17.35
CA GLY A 249 22.84 6.59 -18.58
C GLY A 249 24.26 7.11 -18.39
N GLU A 250 25.00 7.28 -19.48
CA GLU A 250 26.42 7.63 -19.47
C GLU A 250 26.73 9.00 -18.83
N LYS A 251 25.75 9.91 -18.81
CA LYS A 251 25.86 11.26 -18.24
C LYS A 251 25.17 11.39 -16.88
N GLU A 252 25.13 10.32 -16.10
CA GLU A 252 24.45 10.27 -14.81
C GLU A 252 24.91 11.38 -13.85
N LYS A 253 26.21 11.64 -13.75
CA LYS A 253 26.75 12.67 -12.86
C LYS A 253 26.22 14.07 -13.19
N GLU A 254 26.36 14.53 -14.44
CA GLU A 254 25.85 15.83 -14.91
C GLU A 254 24.34 15.96 -14.71
N ARG A 255 23.56 14.91 -15.03
CA ARG A 255 22.11 14.94 -14.90
C ARG A 255 21.64 14.86 -13.45
N SER A 256 22.36 14.12 -12.60
CA SER A 256 22.08 14.03 -11.17
C SER A 256 22.31 15.36 -10.44
N GLU A 257 23.34 16.13 -10.84
CA GLU A 257 23.58 17.49 -10.31
C GLU A 257 22.45 18.45 -10.68
N VAL A 258 21.96 18.40 -11.93
CA VAL A 258 20.79 19.18 -12.35
C VAL A 258 19.54 18.76 -11.57
N LEU A 259 19.32 17.46 -11.36
CA LEU A 259 18.19 16.98 -10.57
C LEU A 259 18.29 17.35 -9.08
N ALA A 260 19.51 17.43 -8.53
CA ALA A 260 19.73 17.88 -7.16
C ALA A 260 19.39 19.37 -6.94
N SER A 261 19.36 20.17 -8.01
CA SER A 261 18.89 21.56 -7.96
C SER A 261 17.36 21.68 -7.84
N ILE A 262 16.61 20.60 -8.13
CA ILE A 262 15.15 20.58 -8.02
C ILE A 262 14.78 20.42 -6.54
N PRO A 263 13.89 21.26 -6.00
CA PRO A 263 13.49 21.17 -4.60
C PRO A 263 12.88 19.80 -4.27
N PRO A 264 13.19 19.24 -3.10
CA PRO A 264 12.73 17.91 -2.73
C PRO A 264 11.21 17.92 -2.55
N LEU A 265 10.54 17.00 -3.24
CA LEU A 265 9.08 16.88 -3.18
C LEU A 265 8.55 16.38 -1.84
N SER A 266 9.43 15.95 -0.93
CA SER A 266 9.07 15.68 0.46
C SER A 266 8.59 16.94 1.20
N SER A 267 8.87 18.13 0.67
CA SER A 267 8.32 19.40 1.18
C SER A 267 6.85 19.61 0.86
N LEU A 268 6.27 18.85 -0.08
CA LEU A 268 4.87 19.00 -0.45
C LEU A 268 3.96 18.41 0.64
N PRO A 269 3.05 19.21 1.22
CA PRO A 269 2.23 18.79 2.36
C PRO A 269 1.38 17.58 2.00
N LEU A 270 1.58 16.45 2.68
CA LEU A 270 0.98 15.17 2.32
C LEU A 270 -0.49 15.05 2.72
N VAL A 271 -0.89 15.87 3.69
CA VAL A 271 -2.24 15.96 4.23
C VAL A 271 -3.12 16.74 3.25
N SER A 272 -4.40 16.36 3.20
CA SER A 272 -5.41 17.15 2.49
C SER A 272 -5.50 18.55 3.11
N GLN A 273 -5.68 19.57 2.27
CA GLN A 273 -6.05 20.92 2.74
C GLN A 273 -7.58 21.10 2.79
N VAL A 274 -8.33 20.06 2.43
CA VAL A 274 -9.79 20.06 2.42
C VAL A 274 -10.28 19.54 3.76
N SER A 275 -10.83 20.44 4.57
CA SER A 275 -11.43 20.16 5.85
C SER A 275 -12.95 19.95 5.74
N MET A 276 -13.56 19.45 6.82
CA MET A 276 -15.02 19.28 6.89
C MET A 276 -15.76 20.62 6.80
N SER A 277 -15.23 21.69 7.38
CA SER A 277 -15.85 23.02 7.31
C SER A 277 -15.86 23.55 5.87
N LEU A 278 -14.79 23.32 5.11
CA LEU A 278 -14.69 23.70 3.71
C LEU A 278 -15.69 22.92 2.84
N LEU A 279 -15.87 21.63 3.11
CA LEU A 279 -16.87 20.80 2.43
C LEU A 279 -18.30 21.30 2.66
N LEU A 280 -18.61 21.74 3.88
CA LEU A 280 -19.94 22.28 4.21
C LEU A 280 -20.16 23.67 3.62
N ALA A 281 -19.10 24.46 3.48
CA ALA A 281 -19.14 25.74 2.81
C ALA A 281 -19.23 25.62 1.28
N ALA A 282 -19.08 24.41 0.72
CA ALA A 282 -19.13 24.20 -0.72
C ALA A 282 -20.51 24.55 -1.30
N ARG A 283 -20.50 25.14 -2.50
CA ARG A 283 -21.70 25.58 -3.22
C ARG A 283 -21.90 24.77 -4.50
N LYS A 284 -23.10 24.85 -5.09
CA LYS A 284 -23.47 24.05 -6.27
C LYS A 284 -22.54 24.27 -7.47
N ASP A 285 -22.03 25.48 -7.67
CA ASP A 285 -21.07 25.81 -8.72
C ASP A 285 -19.74 25.03 -8.60
N GLN A 286 -19.30 24.77 -7.38
CA GLN A 286 -18.06 24.03 -7.12
C GLN A 286 -18.20 22.52 -7.36
N SER A 287 -19.44 22.01 -7.44
CA SER A 287 -19.71 20.60 -7.70
C SER A 287 -19.65 20.21 -9.18
N TYR A 288 -19.65 21.20 -10.10
CA TYR A 288 -19.63 20.91 -11.53
C TYR A 288 -18.25 20.43 -11.96
N ILE A 289 -18.16 19.14 -12.28
CA ILE A 289 -17.02 18.58 -13.00
C ILE A 289 -17.10 19.09 -14.44
N LEU A 290 -16.32 20.13 -14.76
CA LEU A 290 -16.23 20.61 -16.13
C LEU A 290 -15.62 19.51 -17.01
N PRO A 291 -16.20 19.25 -18.20
CA PRO A 291 -15.64 18.27 -19.11
C PRO A 291 -14.23 18.72 -19.50
N VAL A 292 -13.25 17.84 -19.31
CA VAL A 292 -11.87 18.07 -19.74
C VAL A 292 -11.86 18.07 -21.26
N LYS A 293 -11.91 19.26 -21.86
CA LYS A 293 -11.71 19.45 -23.29
C LYS A 293 -10.22 19.47 -23.57
N ALA A 294 -9.79 18.81 -24.64
CA ALA A 294 -8.42 18.93 -25.11
C ALA A 294 -8.14 20.41 -25.39
N GLY A 295 -7.14 20.96 -24.69
CA GLY A 295 -6.70 22.34 -24.91
C GLY A 295 -6.10 22.52 -26.31
N GLU A 296 -5.88 23.77 -26.69
CA GLU A 296 -5.15 24.10 -27.92
C GLU A 296 -3.74 23.49 -27.86
N SER A 297 -3.30 22.90 -28.98
CA SER A 297 -2.01 22.19 -29.08
C SER A 297 -0.86 23.07 -28.57
N THR A 298 -0.20 22.65 -27.50
CA THR A 298 0.99 23.34 -26.99
C THR A 298 2.15 23.24 -27.99
N GLU A 299 3.09 24.18 -27.92
CA GLU A 299 4.31 24.19 -28.75
C GLU A 299 5.13 22.89 -28.62
N VAL A 300 5.02 22.18 -27.48
CA VAL A 300 5.67 20.89 -27.26
C VAL A 300 5.20 19.83 -28.26
N TYR A 301 3.91 19.82 -28.60
CA TYR A 301 3.36 18.90 -29.61
C TYR A 301 3.72 19.29 -31.05
N LYS A 302 4.23 20.50 -31.27
CA LYS A 302 4.72 20.98 -32.57
C LYS A 302 6.19 20.65 -32.80
N VAL A 303 6.91 20.20 -31.77
CA VAL A 303 8.29 19.75 -31.91
C VAL A 303 8.30 18.43 -32.69
N LEU A 304 8.86 18.47 -33.90
CA LEU A 304 9.09 17.28 -34.70
C LEU A 304 10.11 16.38 -33.96
N MET A 305 9.63 15.28 -33.38
CA MET A 305 10.55 14.26 -32.86
C MET A 305 11.36 13.69 -34.04
N GLY A 306 12.69 13.63 -33.87
CA GLY A 306 13.59 13.06 -34.86
C GLY A 306 13.34 11.56 -35.09
N SER A 307 14.24 10.88 -35.80
CA SER A 307 14.13 9.43 -36.01
C SER A 307 14.17 8.70 -34.66
N VAL A 308 13.01 8.26 -34.17
CA VAL A 308 12.87 7.46 -32.94
C VAL A 308 13.26 6.03 -33.29
N PRO A 309 14.34 5.47 -32.70
CA PRO A 309 14.69 4.07 -32.91
C PRO A 309 13.52 3.18 -32.50
N ASP A 310 13.19 2.19 -33.32
CA ASP A 310 12.10 1.28 -33.00
C ASP A 310 12.43 0.54 -31.70
N ARG A 311 11.59 0.71 -30.68
CA ARG A 311 11.77 0.08 -29.37
C ARG A 311 11.25 -1.35 -29.34
N GLY A 312 10.74 -1.86 -30.47
CA GLY A 312 10.18 -3.20 -30.58
C GLY A 312 8.95 -3.39 -29.69
N GLY A 313 8.39 -4.59 -29.71
CA GLY A 313 7.19 -4.93 -28.95
C GLY A 313 5.89 -4.56 -29.66
N ARG A 314 5.91 -4.26 -30.96
CA ARG A 314 4.68 -4.20 -31.74
C ARG A 314 4.00 -5.57 -31.69
N PRO A 315 2.72 -5.65 -31.31
CA PRO A 315 1.97 -6.90 -31.30
C PRO A 315 1.89 -7.48 -32.72
N GLY A 316 2.86 -8.30 -33.11
CA GLY A 316 3.01 -8.85 -34.46
C GLY A 316 4.44 -8.99 -34.98
N GLU A 317 5.43 -8.32 -34.39
CA GLU A 317 6.84 -8.44 -34.80
C GLU A 317 7.59 -9.59 -34.12
N ILE A 318 7.09 -10.05 -32.96
CA ILE A 318 7.63 -11.21 -32.24
C ILE A 318 6.75 -12.40 -32.58
N GLU A 319 7.11 -13.16 -33.61
CA GLU A 319 6.53 -14.47 -33.84
C GLU A 319 7.04 -15.40 -32.73
N ALA A 320 6.12 -15.87 -31.88
CA ALA A 320 6.49 -16.79 -30.80
C ALA A 320 7.14 -18.02 -31.44
N PRO A 321 8.30 -18.49 -30.94
CA PRO A 321 8.92 -19.69 -31.48
C PRO A 321 7.91 -20.85 -31.36
N MET A 322 7.48 -21.38 -32.50
CA MET A 322 6.55 -22.49 -32.58
C MET A 322 7.10 -23.65 -31.74
N PRO A 323 6.36 -24.12 -30.71
CA PRO A 323 6.79 -25.29 -29.97
C PRO A 323 6.86 -26.48 -30.92
N MET A 324 7.96 -27.23 -30.89
CA MET A 324 8.09 -28.47 -31.65
C MET A 324 7.21 -29.54 -30.99
N TRP A 325 6.21 -30.02 -31.71
CA TRP A 325 5.40 -31.15 -31.28
C TRP A 325 6.15 -32.41 -31.72
N GLU A 326 6.88 -33.06 -30.81
CA GLU A 326 7.36 -34.41 -31.07
C GLU A 326 6.17 -35.35 -31.22
N GLY A 327 6.12 -36.09 -32.33
CA GLY A 327 5.11 -37.10 -32.55
C GLY A 327 5.13 -38.12 -31.40
N ARG A 328 3.95 -38.42 -30.84
CA ARG A 328 3.78 -39.49 -29.86
C ARG A 328 4.45 -40.75 -30.42
N ARG A 329 5.49 -41.25 -29.74
CA ARG A 329 6.19 -42.48 -30.12
C ARG A 329 5.16 -43.58 -30.35
N GLU A 330 5.07 -44.06 -31.59
CA GLU A 330 4.29 -45.25 -31.92
C GLU A 330 4.92 -46.44 -31.20
N GLY A 331 4.25 -46.89 -30.14
CA GLY A 331 4.73 -48.00 -29.34
C GLY A 331 3.68 -48.45 -28.34
N GLY A 332 2.67 -49.18 -28.82
CA GLY A 332 1.78 -49.92 -27.93
C GLY A 332 0.48 -50.39 -28.56
N GLY A 333 0.41 -51.67 -28.91
CA GLY A 333 -0.82 -52.45 -28.71
C GLY A 333 -1.79 -52.57 -29.87
N ARG A 334 -1.61 -53.67 -30.63
CA ARG A 334 -2.63 -54.52 -31.28
C ARG A 334 -4.10 -54.11 -31.06
N GLY A 335 -4.77 -53.69 -32.13
CA GLY A 335 -6.22 -53.61 -32.22
C GLY A 335 -6.68 -53.79 -33.66
N ARG A 336 -7.34 -54.92 -33.94
CA ARG A 336 -7.91 -55.29 -35.25
C ARG A 336 -9.13 -54.42 -35.60
N GLY A 337 -9.31 -54.19 -36.89
CA GLY A 337 -10.55 -53.70 -37.53
C GLY A 337 -10.26 -52.45 -38.36
N GLY A 338 -10.28 -52.43 -39.69
CA GLY A 338 -11.19 -53.11 -40.61
C GLY A 338 -12.03 -52.02 -41.27
N GLY A 339 -11.77 -51.68 -42.53
CA GLY A 339 -12.61 -50.70 -43.25
C GLY A 339 -11.95 -50.08 -44.47
N ARG A 340 -12.34 -50.55 -45.65
CA ARG A 340 -12.00 -50.01 -46.98
C ARG A 340 -12.76 -48.70 -47.24
N GLY A 341 -12.18 -47.77 -48.01
CA GLY A 341 -12.96 -46.70 -48.63
C GLY A 341 -12.21 -45.48 -49.21
N GLY A 342 -11.59 -45.63 -50.39
CA GLY A 342 -11.64 -44.71 -51.55
C GLY A 342 -11.14 -43.23 -51.48
N PRO A 343 -10.48 -42.70 -52.55
CA PRO A 343 -9.87 -41.36 -52.57
C PRO A 343 -10.73 -40.30 -53.30
N ARG A 344 -10.74 -39.03 -52.83
CA ARG A 344 -11.07 -37.87 -53.70
C ARG A 344 -10.86 -36.48 -53.05
N GLY A 345 -10.21 -35.60 -53.82
CA GLY A 345 -10.32 -34.12 -53.76
C GLY A 345 -9.40 -33.44 -52.74
N GLY A 346 -8.38 -32.65 -53.08
CA GLY A 346 -8.24 -31.77 -54.25
C GLY A 346 -8.84 -30.40 -53.95
N GLY A 347 -8.10 -29.54 -53.25
CA GLY A 347 -8.53 -28.20 -52.89
C GLY A 347 -7.35 -27.32 -52.46
N GLY A 348 -6.59 -26.84 -53.43
CA GLY A 348 -5.51 -25.87 -53.20
C GLY A 348 -6.08 -24.50 -52.83
N GLN A 349 -5.74 -24.00 -51.65
CA GLN A 349 -5.90 -22.60 -51.30
C GLN A 349 -4.64 -21.82 -51.67
N LYS A 350 -4.81 -20.93 -52.65
CA LYS A 350 -3.84 -19.93 -53.10
C LYS A 350 -3.42 -19.03 -51.93
N ARG A 351 -2.12 -19.05 -51.60
CA ARG A 351 -1.46 -17.93 -50.92
C ARG A 351 -1.56 -16.69 -51.80
N GLN A 352 -2.30 -15.67 -51.35
CA GLN A 352 -2.20 -14.33 -51.91
C GLN A 352 -0.87 -13.71 -51.48
N ASN A 353 0.02 -13.48 -52.44
CA ASN A 353 1.20 -12.66 -52.24
C ASN A 353 0.78 -11.19 -52.13
N PHE A 354 0.94 -10.59 -50.95
CA PHE A 354 0.89 -9.13 -50.82
C PHE A 354 2.23 -8.56 -51.28
N SER A 355 2.22 -7.92 -52.45
CA SER A 355 3.38 -7.23 -53.04
C SER A 355 3.73 -5.99 -52.23
N GLY A 356 4.94 -5.95 -51.68
CA GLY A 356 5.51 -4.76 -51.06
C GLY A 356 5.68 -3.63 -52.07
N LYS A 357 5.00 -2.51 -51.84
CA LYS A 357 5.17 -1.26 -52.60
C LYS A 357 6.47 -0.59 -52.16
N LYS A 358 7.56 -0.81 -52.88
CA LYS A 358 8.77 0.04 -52.82
C LYS A 358 8.38 1.48 -53.13
N ARG A 359 8.54 2.38 -52.16
CA ARG A 359 8.39 3.82 -52.38
C ARG A 359 9.77 4.38 -52.76
N ASN A 360 9.84 4.90 -53.98
CA ASN A 360 11.03 5.48 -54.59
C ASN A 360 11.61 6.60 -53.73
N LYS A 361 12.91 6.51 -53.49
CA LYS A 361 13.78 7.60 -53.10
C LYS A 361 13.98 8.46 -54.36
N ARG A 362 13.64 9.75 -54.29
CA ARG A 362 14.15 10.77 -55.22
C ARG A 362 14.83 11.85 -54.40
N GLU A 363 15.87 12.35 -55.04
CA GLU A 363 16.97 13.18 -54.58
C GLU A 363 16.56 14.51 -53.95
#